data_AF-A0A7T7ZXE6-F1
#
_entry.id   AF-A0A7T7ZXE6-F1
#
_cell.length_a   1.000
_cell.length_b   1.000
_cell.length_c   1.000
_cell.angle_alpha   90.00
_cell.angle_beta   90.00
_cell.angle_gamma   90.00
#
_symmetry.space_group_name_H-M   'P 1'
#
loop_
_entity.id
_entity.type
_entity.pdbx_description
1 polymer ?
#
loop_
_entity_poly.entity_id
_entity_poly.type
_entity_poly.pdbx_seq_one_letter_code
_entity_poly.pdbx_strand_id
1 'polypeptide(L)'
;MLHPEDAEYWIAASAAVNEVYLNTEPSFGDKYVTSIYTRIQNKNKEYRWTSIQYFPYSVVPGIIDSALSVTYDLSHLAISSQPFISALGFDDNENHHFKYLERKPKELEIDVPEITKREKEILYLLIQGYNTPKIAEKLNISYHTVENHKKNLRRKTNCSTSSALVAYVINYNLLLL
;
A
#
# COMPACT_ATOMS: atom_id res chain seq x y z
N MET A 1 -10.24 5.09 -3.96
CA MET A 1 -8.99 4.94 -4.74
C MET A 1 -8.27 6.28 -4.78
N LEU A 2 -6.95 6.28 -4.80
CA LEU A 2 -6.15 7.50 -4.98
C LEU A 2 -6.29 8.02 -6.42
N HIS A 3 -6.19 9.33 -6.64
CA HIS A 3 -6.14 9.90 -7.99
C HIS A 3 -4.85 9.47 -8.72
N PRO A 4 -4.89 9.05 -10.00
CA PRO A 4 -3.71 8.55 -10.71
C PRO A 4 -2.53 9.54 -10.73
N GLU A 5 -2.79 10.82 -10.98
CA GLU A 5 -1.76 11.87 -10.98
C GLU A 5 -1.16 12.14 -9.59
N ASP A 6 -1.86 11.74 -8.52
CA ASP A 6 -1.40 11.94 -7.15
C ASP A 6 -0.65 10.71 -6.62
N ALA A 7 -0.62 9.61 -7.38
CA ALA A 7 -0.10 8.33 -6.91
C ALA A 7 1.39 8.37 -6.57
N GLU A 8 2.22 8.81 -7.51
CA GLU A 8 3.66 8.93 -7.30
C GLU A 8 3.97 9.90 -6.17
N TYR A 9 3.21 11.01 -6.13
CA TYR A 9 3.35 12.00 -5.08
C TYR A 9 3.07 11.42 -3.70
N TRP A 10 1.93 10.75 -3.54
CA TRP A 10 1.53 10.18 -2.25
C TRP A 10 2.52 9.13 -1.76
N ILE A 11 3.07 8.31 -2.66
CA ILE A 11 4.11 7.33 -2.34
C ILE A 11 5.37 8.06 -1.85
N ALA A 12 5.87 9.04 -2.59
CA ALA A 12 7.04 9.82 -2.20
C ALA A 12 6.84 10.53 -0.85
N ALA A 13 5.66 11.12 -0.65
CA ALA A 13 5.28 11.82 0.56
C ALA A 13 5.24 10.89 1.77
N SER A 14 4.57 9.74 1.64
CA SER A 14 4.50 8.72 2.69
C SER A 14 5.88 8.18 3.07
N ALA A 15 6.75 7.95 2.09
CA ALA A 15 8.11 7.49 2.34
C ALA A 15 8.94 8.54 3.10
N ALA A 16 8.85 9.81 2.72
CA ALA A 16 9.52 10.91 3.43
C ALA A 16 9.02 11.04 4.87
N VAL A 17 7.70 10.95 5.09
CA VAL A 17 7.10 10.99 6.43
C VAL A 17 7.62 9.83 7.28
N ASN A 18 7.62 8.60 6.74
CA ASN A 18 8.14 7.43 7.46
C ASN A 18 9.64 7.56 7.77
N GLU A 19 10.45 8.08 6.84
CA GLU A 19 11.89 8.31 7.06
C GLU A 19 12.12 9.29 8.20
N VAL A 20 11.33 10.36 8.29
CA VAL A 20 11.39 11.30 9.40
C VAL A 20 11.10 10.56 10.70
N TYR A 21 9.94 9.89 10.82
CA TYR A 21 9.58 9.16 12.04
C TYR A 21 10.59 8.08 12.46
N LEU A 22 11.23 7.39 11.50
CA LEU A 22 12.21 6.33 11.79
C LEU A 22 13.60 6.86 12.16
N ASN A 23 13.99 8.04 11.68
CA ASN A 23 15.34 8.59 11.87
C ASN A 23 15.42 9.78 12.83
N THR A 24 14.29 10.35 13.25
CA THR A 24 14.25 11.38 14.28
C THR A 24 14.15 10.80 15.69
N GLU A 25 14.48 11.60 16.70
CA GLU A 25 14.25 11.23 18.09
C GLU A 25 12.79 10.82 18.33
N PRO A 26 12.52 9.90 19.28
CA PRO A 26 11.16 9.39 19.59
C PRO A 26 10.11 10.49 19.83
N SER A 27 10.53 11.72 20.12
CA SER A 27 9.67 12.88 20.38
C SER A 27 9.16 13.60 19.13
N PHE A 28 9.57 13.24 17.90
CA PHE A 28 9.08 13.94 16.71
C PHE A 28 7.55 13.87 16.57
N GLY A 29 6.95 12.71 16.83
CA GLY A 29 5.50 12.54 16.81
C GLY A 29 4.77 13.25 17.95
N ASP A 30 5.46 13.55 19.05
CA ASP A 30 4.90 14.34 20.15
C ASP A 30 4.90 15.84 19.82
N LYS A 31 5.80 16.27 18.93
CA LYS A 31 6.02 17.69 18.60
C LYS A 31 5.41 18.12 17.28
N TYR A 32 5.27 17.21 16.32
CA TYR A 32 4.88 17.54 14.95
C TYR A 32 3.79 16.61 14.39
N VAL A 33 2.81 17.21 13.71
CA VAL A 33 1.82 16.48 12.90
C VAL A 33 2.12 16.63 11.44
N THR A 34 2.42 15.52 10.77
CA THR A 34 2.56 15.48 9.32
C THR A 34 1.20 15.25 8.67
N SER A 35 0.89 16.04 7.63
CA SER A 35 -0.34 15.94 6.84
C SER A 35 0.01 15.82 5.36
N ILE A 36 -0.55 14.82 4.67
CA ILE A 36 -0.44 14.62 3.22
C ILE A 36 -1.76 15.03 2.57
N TYR A 37 -1.72 15.97 1.63
CA TYR A 37 -2.89 16.47 0.93
C TYR A 37 -3.01 15.76 -0.41
N THR A 38 -4.11 15.05 -0.66
CA THR A 38 -4.30 14.25 -1.88
C THR A 38 -5.77 14.06 -2.24
N ARG A 39 -6.05 13.72 -3.51
CA ARG A 39 -7.39 13.42 -4.01
C ARG A 39 -7.72 11.93 -3.81
N ILE A 40 -8.78 11.66 -3.06
CA ILE A 40 -9.34 10.33 -2.88
C ILE A 40 -10.72 10.24 -3.54
N GLN A 41 -10.94 9.16 -4.28
CA GLN A 41 -12.22 8.82 -4.88
C GLN A 41 -13.21 8.30 -3.84
N ASN A 42 -14.39 8.92 -3.78
CA ASN A 42 -15.51 8.50 -2.94
C ASN A 42 -16.30 7.33 -3.58
N LYS A 43 -17.34 6.84 -2.87
CA LYS A 43 -18.23 5.78 -3.37
C LYS A 43 -18.99 6.13 -4.67
N ASN A 44 -19.14 7.42 -4.96
CA ASN A 44 -19.81 7.93 -6.16
C ASN A 44 -18.85 8.14 -7.34
N LYS A 45 -17.58 7.70 -7.21
CA LYS A 45 -16.51 7.88 -8.20
C LYS A 45 -16.01 9.32 -8.38
N GLU A 46 -16.34 10.22 -7.47
CA GLU A 46 -15.88 11.62 -7.49
C GLU A 46 -14.58 11.75 -6.69
N TYR A 47 -13.61 12.49 -7.23
CA TYR A 47 -12.37 12.80 -6.54
C TYR A 47 -12.54 13.99 -5.59
N ARG A 48 -12.13 13.80 -4.35
CA ARG A 48 -12.32 14.75 -3.25
C ARG A 48 -10.98 15.02 -2.59
N TRP A 49 -10.69 16.28 -2.34
CA TRP A 49 -9.47 16.66 -1.63
C TRP A 49 -9.55 16.19 -0.19
N THR A 50 -8.47 15.57 0.27
CA THR A 50 -8.34 15.07 1.64
C THR A 50 -7.00 15.46 2.22
N SER A 51 -6.96 15.70 3.54
CA SER A 51 -5.73 15.69 4.33
C SER A 51 -5.66 14.36 5.07
N ILE A 52 -4.52 13.68 4.98
CA ILE A 52 -4.24 12.42 5.65
C ILE A 52 -3.07 12.63 6.60
N GLN A 53 -3.33 12.44 7.89
CA GLN A 53 -2.32 12.48 8.94
C GLN A 53 -1.98 11.06 9.38
N TYR A 54 -0.71 10.84 9.74
CA TYR A 54 -0.21 9.57 10.23
C TYR A 54 0.44 9.76 11.59
N PHE A 55 0.03 8.95 12.56
CA PHE A 55 0.55 8.93 13.92
C PHE A 55 1.07 7.52 14.19
N PRO A 56 2.39 7.26 14.10
CA PRO A 56 2.94 5.96 14.43
C PRO A 56 2.66 5.64 15.90
N TYR A 57 2.09 4.46 16.16
CA TYR A 57 1.72 4.01 17.51
C TYR A 57 2.76 3.04 18.08
N SER A 58 3.30 2.14 17.24
CA SER A 58 4.35 1.19 17.62
C SER A 58 5.46 1.21 16.59
N VAL A 59 6.68 1.45 17.06
CA VAL A 59 7.91 1.35 16.27
C VAL A 59 8.78 0.25 16.89
N VAL A 60 8.89 -0.87 16.19
CA VAL A 60 9.86 -1.94 16.47
C VAL A 60 11.16 -1.55 15.73
N PRO A 61 12.38 -1.97 16.12
CA PRO A 61 13.62 -1.43 15.53
C PRO A 61 13.60 -1.35 13.99
N GLY A 62 13.49 -0.13 13.46
CA GLY A 62 13.46 0.18 12.03
C GLY A 62 12.13 0.00 11.29
N ILE A 63 11.02 -0.37 11.98
CA ILE A 63 9.73 -0.67 11.36
C ILE A 63 8.59 0.00 12.13
N ILE A 64 7.74 0.74 11.42
CA ILE A 64 6.43 1.19 11.94
C ILE A 64 5.48 -0.01 11.86
N ASP A 65 5.22 -0.65 12.99
CA ASP A 65 4.37 -1.83 13.11
C ASP A 65 2.87 -1.47 13.11
N SER A 66 2.54 -0.29 13.67
CA SER A 66 1.18 0.23 13.63
C SER A 66 1.15 1.75 13.65
N ALA A 67 0.12 2.32 13.01
CA ALA A 67 -0.12 3.75 12.98
C ALA A 67 -1.63 4.05 13.00
N LEU A 68 -2.02 5.12 13.69
CA LEU A 68 -3.33 5.75 13.53
C LEU A 68 -3.26 6.70 12.33
N SER A 69 -4.28 6.65 11.46
CA SER A 69 -4.44 7.66 10.42
C SER A 69 -5.74 8.44 10.61
N VAL A 70 -5.65 9.75 10.47
CA VAL A 70 -6.80 10.65 10.49
C VAL A 70 -6.95 11.26 9.11
N THR A 71 -8.13 11.12 8.51
CA THR A 71 -8.42 11.66 7.18
C THR A 71 -9.53 12.71 7.26
N TYR A 72 -9.24 13.92 6.80
CA TYR A 72 -10.18 15.03 6.74
C TYR A 72 -10.59 15.31 5.30
N ASP A 73 -11.88 15.54 5.08
CA ASP A 73 -12.41 15.99 3.79
C ASP A 73 -12.25 17.51 3.66
N LEU A 74 -11.47 17.92 2.66
CA LEU A 74 -11.14 19.31 2.35
C LEU A 74 -11.82 19.81 1.08
N SER A 75 -12.78 19.06 0.52
CA SER A 75 -13.43 19.43 -0.75
C SER A 75 -14.22 20.74 -0.68
N HIS A 76 -14.50 21.23 0.52
CA HIS A 76 -15.15 22.52 0.74
C HIS A 76 -14.17 23.70 0.63
N LEU A 77 -12.86 23.43 0.58
CA LEU A 77 -11.81 24.43 0.40
C LEU A 77 -11.42 24.53 -1.08
N ALA A 78 -11.08 25.74 -1.51
CA ALA A 78 -10.56 26.00 -2.85
C ALA A 78 -9.08 25.58 -2.95
N ILE A 79 -8.81 24.27 -2.98
CA ILE A 79 -7.47 23.72 -3.17
C ILE A 79 -7.26 23.50 -4.68
N SER A 80 -6.43 24.36 -5.28
CA SER A 80 -6.05 24.27 -6.71
C SER A 80 -4.58 23.90 -6.92
N SER A 81 -3.83 23.67 -5.84
CA SER A 81 -2.41 23.31 -5.91
C SER A 81 -2.21 21.82 -6.15
N GLN A 82 -0.99 21.45 -6.55
CA GLN A 82 -0.55 20.06 -6.50
C GLN A 82 -0.65 19.51 -5.06
N PRO A 83 -0.80 18.18 -4.91
CA PRO A 83 -0.62 17.50 -3.64
C PRO A 83 0.65 17.99 -2.90
N PHE A 84 0.55 18.21 -1.59
CA PHE A 84 1.68 18.69 -0.78
C PHE A 84 1.69 18.00 0.60
N ILE A 85 2.80 18.16 1.34
CA ILE A 85 2.95 17.72 2.73
C ILE A 85 3.02 18.99 3.57
N SER A 86 2.53 18.96 4.80
CA SER A 86 2.87 19.95 5.83
C SER A 86 3.24 19.24 7.13
N ALA A 87 4.14 19.81 7.93
CA ALA A 87 4.34 19.36 9.31
C ALA A 87 4.04 20.53 10.26
N LEU A 88 3.06 20.37 11.15
CA LEU A 88 2.67 21.42 12.08
C LEU A 88 3.32 21.15 13.44
N GLY A 89 4.14 22.08 13.95
CA GLY A 89 4.72 22.04 15.28
C GLY A 89 3.71 22.46 16.36
N PHE A 90 3.70 21.75 17.50
CA PHE A 90 2.86 22.08 18.66
C PHE A 90 3.58 22.91 19.73
N ASP A 91 4.92 22.92 19.73
CA ASP A 91 5.73 23.40 20.86
C ASP A 91 6.09 24.90 20.74
N ASP A 92 6.14 25.45 19.53
CA ASP A 92 6.70 26.78 19.25
C ASP A 92 5.69 27.84 18.79
N ASN A 93 4.39 27.55 18.71
CA ASN A 93 3.39 28.45 18.09
C ASN A 93 3.76 28.91 16.66
N GLU A 94 4.78 28.32 16.04
CA GLU A 94 5.25 28.63 14.69
C GLU A 94 4.82 27.51 13.72
N ASN A 95 4.01 27.88 12.72
CA ASN A 95 3.58 26.93 11.70
C ASN A 95 4.71 26.70 10.70
N HIS A 96 5.49 25.62 10.87
CA HIS A 96 6.56 25.27 9.93
C HIS A 96 6.00 24.59 8.68
N HIS A 97 5.68 25.36 7.65
CA HIS A 97 5.23 24.78 6.37
C HIS A 97 6.39 24.22 5.56
N PHE A 98 6.64 22.92 5.66
CA PHE A 98 7.56 22.22 4.76
C PHE A 98 6.92 22.06 3.38
N LYS A 99 7.50 22.67 2.34
CA LYS A 99 7.01 22.52 0.96
C LYS A 99 7.78 21.40 0.26
N TYR A 100 7.01 20.52 -0.39
CA TYR A 100 7.38 19.60 -1.47
C TYR A 100 8.87 19.21 -1.58
N LEU A 101 9.18 17.96 -1.24
CA LEU A 101 10.39 17.29 -1.72
C LEU A 101 10.04 16.47 -2.96
N GLU A 102 10.58 16.88 -4.11
CA GLU A 102 10.52 16.16 -5.38
C GLU A 102 11.39 14.90 -5.28
N ARG A 103 10.91 13.86 -4.60
CA ARG A 103 11.59 12.56 -4.52
C ARG A 103 10.85 11.58 -5.40
N LYS A 104 11.48 11.14 -6.48
CA LYS A 104 10.97 9.96 -7.19
C LYS A 104 11.03 8.77 -6.23
N PRO A 105 9.92 8.03 -6.03
CA PRO A 105 9.98 6.84 -5.22
C PRO A 105 11.04 5.90 -5.80
N LYS A 106 11.88 5.34 -4.93
CA LYS A 106 12.83 4.31 -5.36
C LYS A 106 11.99 3.08 -5.71
N GLU A 107 11.92 2.74 -6.99
CA GLU A 107 11.34 1.48 -7.41
C GLU A 107 12.14 0.36 -6.73
N LEU A 108 11.44 -0.46 -5.95
CA LEU A 108 11.99 -1.73 -5.52
C LEU A 108 11.89 -2.66 -6.72
N GLU A 109 13.03 -3.05 -7.28
CA GLU A 109 13.10 -4.19 -8.18
C GLU A 109 12.76 -5.44 -7.36
N ILE A 110 11.47 -5.71 -7.23
CA ILE A 110 10.98 -6.99 -6.72
C ILE A 110 11.02 -7.92 -7.92
N ASP A 111 11.88 -8.94 -7.87
CA ASP A 111 11.88 -10.04 -8.81
C ASP A 111 10.62 -10.87 -8.60
N VAL A 112 9.49 -10.36 -9.10
CA VAL A 112 8.21 -11.05 -9.08
C VAL A 112 8.26 -12.05 -10.23
N PRO A 113 8.18 -13.36 -9.95
CA PRO A 113 8.20 -14.36 -11.01
C PRO A 113 7.01 -14.13 -11.95
N GLU A 114 7.22 -14.37 -13.25
CA GLU A 114 6.17 -14.20 -14.25
C GLU A 114 4.99 -15.16 -14.00
N ILE A 115 3.93 -14.65 -13.38
CA ILE A 115 2.69 -15.40 -13.14
C ILE A 115 1.72 -15.11 -14.29
N THR A 116 1.32 -16.16 -15.01
CA THR A 116 0.38 -16.07 -16.13
C THR A 116 -1.03 -15.73 -15.63
N LYS A 117 -1.88 -15.18 -16.52
CA LYS A 117 -3.28 -14.87 -16.21
C LYS A 117 -4.02 -16.05 -15.55
N ARG A 118 -3.85 -17.27 -16.07
CA ARG A 118 -4.52 -18.45 -15.54
C ARG A 118 -3.98 -18.87 -14.17
N GLU A 119 -2.68 -18.70 -13.94
CA GLU A 119 -2.07 -18.94 -12.63
C GLU A 119 -2.58 -17.92 -11.60
N LYS A 120 -2.76 -16.65 -11.98
CA LYS A 120 -3.38 -15.62 -11.12
C LYS A 120 -4.81 -15.99 -10.71
N GLU A 121 -5.64 -16.42 -11.67
CA GLU A 121 -7.02 -16.87 -11.40
C GLU A 121 -7.06 -18.01 -10.37
N ILE A 122 -6.16 -18.99 -10.50
CA ILE A 122 -6.04 -20.11 -9.56
C ILE A 122 -5.55 -19.65 -8.19
N LEU A 123 -4.57 -18.74 -8.17
CA LEU A 123 -4.00 -18.17 -6.96
C LEU A 123 -5.06 -17.39 -6.17
N TYR A 124 -5.85 -16.56 -6.86
CA TYR A 124 -6.99 -15.85 -6.28
C TYR A 124 -7.96 -16.81 -5.59
N LEU A 125 -8.37 -17.89 -6.28
CA LEU A 125 -9.28 -18.87 -5.69
C LEU A 125 -8.66 -19.66 -4.52
N LEU A 126 -7.34 -19.92 -4.55
CA LEU A 126 -6.64 -20.52 -3.40
C LEU A 126 -6.68 -19.62 -2.17
N ILE A 127 -6.48 -18.31 -2.34
CA ILE A 127 -6.54 -17.31 -1.25
C ILE A 127 -7.94 -17.23 -0.65
N GLN A 128 -8.97 -17.40 -1.48
CA GLN A 128 -10.37 -17.49 -1.02
C GLN A 128 -10.70 -18.82 -0.32
N GLY A 129 -9.73 -19.73 -0.15
CA GLY A 129 -9.91 -21.00 0.55
C GLY A 129 -10.55 -22.12 -0.29
N TYR A 130 -10.62 -21.97 -1.62
CA TYR A 130 -11.12 -23.04 -2.48
C TYR A 130 -10.09 -24.16 -2.63
N ASN A 131 -10.56 -25.41 -2.54
CA ASN A 131 -9.74 -26.58 -2.83
C ASN A 131 -9.70 -26.87 -4.34
N THR A 132 -8.76 -27.72 -4.78
CA THR A 132 -8.55 -28.02 -6.21
C THR A 132 -9.83 -28.44 -6.96
N PRO A 133 -10.72 -29.30 -6.40
CA PRO A 133 -12.00 -29.62 -7.06
C PRO A 133 -12.90 -28.41 -7.29
N LYS A 134 -13.08 -27.53 -6.29
CA LYS A 134 -13.90 -26.31 -6.43
C LYS A 134 -13.28 -25.31 -7.41
N ILE A 135 -11.96 -25.23 -7.45
CA ILE A 135 -11.25 -24.38 -8.43
C ILE A 135 -11.49 -24.90 -9.85
N ALA A 136 -11.38 -26.21 -10.05
CA ALA A 136 -11.62 -26.86 -11.33
C ALA A 136 -13.04 -26.57 -11.85
N GLU A 137 -14.04 -26.70 -10.99
CA GLU A 137 -15.44 -26.37 -11.28
C GLU A 137 -15.61 -24.89 -11.65
N LYS A 138 -15.13 -23.96 -10.81
CA LYS A 138 -15.26 -22.50 -11.05
C LYS A 138 -14.60 -22.02 -12.32
N LEU A 139 -13.47 -22.63 -12.68
CA LEU A 139 -12.70 -22.25 -13.86
C LEU A 139 -13.04 -23.10 -15.09
N ASN A 140 -14.00 -24.03 -14.98
CA ASN A 140 -14.40 -24.97 -16.01
C ASN A 140 -13.20 -25.69 -16.67
N ILE A 141 -12.30 -26.25 -15.86
CA ILE A 141 -11.13 -27.03 -16.30
C ILE A 141 -10.97 -28.29 -15.47
N SER A 142 -10.13 -29.22 -15.93
CA SER A 142 -9.90 -30.47 -15.19
C SER A 142 -9.14 -30.23 -13.87
N TYR A 143 -9.37 -31.13 -12.91
CA TYR A 143 -8.58 -31.20 -11.67
C TYR A 143 -7.07 -31.22 -11.93
N HIS A 144 -6.63 -32.02 -12.92
CA HIS A 144 -5.22 -32.13 -13.30
C HIS A 144 -4.65 -30.84 -13.87
N THR A 145 -5.45 -30.08 -14.63
CA THR A 145 -5.06 -28.76 -15.14
C THR A 145 -4.80 -27.80 -13.98
N VAL A 146 -5.66 -27.78 -12.96
CA VAL A 146 -5.45 -26.96 -11.75
C VAL A 146 -4.18 -27.37 -11.01
N GLU A 147 -3.95 -28.67 -10.78
CA GLU A 147 -2.72 -29.15 -10.13
C GLU A 147 -1.45 -28.80 -10.92
N ASN A 148 -1.49 -28.87 -12.25
CA ASN A 148 -0.37 -28.46 -13.10
C ASN A 148 -0.04 -26.97 -12.94
N HIS A 149 -1.06 -26.10 -12.95
CA HIS A 149 -0.84 -24.67 -12.69
C HIS A 149 -0.32 -24.43 -11.27
N LYS A 150 -0.86 -25.11 -10.25
CA LYS A 150 -0.34 -25.02 -8.87
C LYS A 150 1.12 -25.48 -8.77
N LYS A 151 1.50 -26.53 -9.50
CA LYS A 151 2.89 -27.00 -9.58
C LYS A 151 3.80 -25.98 -10.25
N ASN A 152 3.34 -25.34 -11.33
CA ASN A 152 4.10 -24.29 -12.00
C ASN A 152 4.27 -23.06 -11.12
N LEU A 153 3.21 -22.61 -10.45
CA LEU A 153 3.25 -21.55 -9.44
C LEU A 153 4.28 -21.86 -8.36
N ARG A 154 4.21 -23.03 -7.73
CA ARG A 154 5.18 -23.48 -6.73
C ARG A 154 6.62 -23.45 -7.23
N ARG A 155 6.88 -23.88 -8.47
CA ARG A 155 8.21 -23.82 -9.07
C ARG A 155 8.68 -22.37 -9.28
N LYS A 156 7.80 -21.51 -9.80
CA LYS A 156 8.08 -20.10 -10.09
C LYS A 156 8.34 -19.29 -8.81
N THR A 157 7.61 -19.57 -7.74
CA THR A 157 7.71 -18.85 -6.46
C THR A 157 8.61 -19.57 -5.43
N ASN A 158 9.29 -20.65 -5.83
CA ASN A 158 10.08 -21.52 -4.95
C ASN A 158 9.33 -21.96 -3.67
N CYS A 159 8.02 -22.20 -3.79
CA CYS A 159 7.16 -22.59 -2.68
C CYS A 159 6.91 -24.10 -2.68
N SER A 160 6.98 -24.73 -1.52
CA SER A 160 6.76 -26.18 -1.38
C SER A 160 5.29 -26.57 -1.23
N THR A 161 4.45 -25.68 -0.70
CA THR A 161 3.03 -25.97 -0.38
C THR A 161 2.09 -24.88 -0.88
N SER A 162 0.79 -25.19 -0.93
CA SER A 162 -0.23 -24.18 -1.27
C SER A 162 -0.32 -23.09 -0.18
N SER A 163 -0.10 -23.43 1.09
CA SER A 163 -0.06 -22.46 2.19
C SER A 163 1.16 -21.55 2.08
N ALA A 164 2.34 -22.10 1.72
CA ALA A 164 3.53 -21.29 1.44
C ALA A 164 3.31 -20.36 0.25
N LEU A 165 2.59 -20.82 -0.77
CA LEU A 165 2.21 -20.00 -1.93
C LEU A 165 1.26 -18.85 -1.53
N VAL A 166 0.29 -19.09 -0.64
CA VAL A 166 -0.58 -18.03 -0.10
C VAL A 166 0.23 -17.02 0.73
N ALA A 167 1.12 -17.50 1.60
CA ALA A 167 1.99 -16.63 2.40
C ALA A 167 2.92 -15.78 1.51
N TYR A 168 3.49 -16.39 0.46
CA TYR A 168 4.31 -15.68 -0.54
C TYR A 168 3.52 -14.52 -1.17
N VAL A 169 2.29 -14.77 -1.63
CA VAL A 169 1.46 -13.72 -2.24
C VAL A 169 1.19 -12.55 -1.30
N ILE A 170 0.92 -12.83 -0.02
CA ILE A 170 0.69 -11.81 0.99
C ILE A 170 1.97 -10.99 1.22
N ASN A 171 3.11 -11.67 1.39
CA ASN A 171 4.40 -11.02 1.68
C ASN A 171 4.93 -10.16 0.53
N TYR A 172 4.65 -10.55 -0.71
CA TYR A 172 5.07 -9.81 -1.92
C TYR A 172 3.95 -8.92 -2.49
N ASN A 173 2.87 -8.70 -1.71
CA ASN A 173 1.72 -7.87 -2.08
C ASN A 173 1.09 -8.21 -3.45
N LEU A 174 1.14 -9.48 -3.85
CA LEU A 174 0.59 -9.98 -5.12
C LEU A 174 -0.93 -10.25 -5.04
N LEU A 175 -1.59 -9.83 -3.96
CA LEU A 175 -3.03 -9.97 -3.73
C LEU A 175 -3.87 -9.19 -4.75
N LEU A 176 -3.27 -8.15 -5.36
CA LEU A 176 -3.92 -7.21 -6.28
C LEU A 176 -3.64 -7.50 -7.78
N LEU A 177 -2.90 -8.58 -8.10
CA LEU A 177 -2.53 -8.96 -9.46
C LEU A 177 -3.57 -9.81 -10.19
#